data_AF-A0A0Q6RX68-F1
#
_entry.id   AF-A0A0Q6RX68-F1
#
_cell.length_a   1.000
_cell.length_b   1.000
_cell.length_c   1.000
_cell.angle_alpha   90.00
_cell.angle_beta   90.00
_cell.angle_gamma   90.00
#
_symmetry.space_group_name_H-M   'P 1'
#
loop_
_entity.id
_entity.type
_entity.pdbx_description
1 polymer ?
#
loop_
_entity_poly.entity_id
_entity_poly.type
_entity_poly.pdbx_seq_one_letter_code
_entity_poly.pdbx_strand_id
1 'polypeptide(L)' 'MVPEQVSSRQFKLQLVAAELIDVVGSWIGTQDRAVQVAYEYSGTFVRYEPMMAAGFAAMGFTDQQIDAFFLAASEL' A
#
# COMPACT_ATOMS: atom_id res chain seq x y z
N MET A 1 -15.92 -0.79 9.79
CA MET A 1 -15.75 0.14 8.65
C MET A 1 -14.29 0.06 8.24
N VAL A 2 -13.99 -0.01 6.95
CA VAL A 2 -12.60 -0.04 6.49
C VAL A 2 -12.04 1.38 6.50
N PRO A 3 -10.85 1.62 7.07
CA PRO A 3 -10.25 2.95 7.08
C PRO A 3 -9.94 3.41 5.65
N GLU A 4 -10.22 4.69 5.36
CA GLU A 4 -9.91 5.30 4.06
C GLU A 4 -8.41 5.52 3.86
N GLN A 5 -7.66 5.62 4.95
CA GLN A 5 -6.22 5.80 4.94
C GLN A 5 -5.59 5.16 6.18
N VAL A 6 -4.32 4.79 6.08
CA VAL A 6 -3.49 4.35 7.20
C VAL A 6 -2.18 5.14 7.21
N SER A 7 -1.51 5.21 8.36
CA SER A 7 -0.19 5.82 8.42
C SER A 7 0.84 5.05 7.59
N SER A 8 1.91 5.72 7.17
CA SER A 8 3.02 5.09 6.44
C SER A 8 3.61 3.89 7.19
N ARG A 9 3.71 4.00 8.51
CA ARG A 9 4.16 2.91 9.40
C ARG A 9 3.20 1.72 9.34
N GLN A 10 1.90 1.95 9.56
CA GLN A 10 0.88 0.90 9.52
C GLN A 10 0.88 0.16 8.20
N PHE A 11 0.90 0.90 7.09
CA PHE A 11 0.93 0.33 5.75
C PHE A 11 2.17 -0.54 5.54
N LYS A 12 3.37 -0.01 5.79
CA LYS A 12 4.64 -0.72 5.57
C LYS A 12 4.79 -1.92 6.51
N LEU A 13 4.32 -1.84 7.76
CA LEU A 13 4.32 -2.98 8.66
C LEU A 13 3.33 -4.06 8.24
N GLN A 14 2.17 -3.70 7.70
CA GLN A 14 1.25 -4.68 7.15
C GLN A 14 1.81 -5.35 5.89
N LEU A 15 2.55 -4.63 5.04
CA LEU A 15 3.29 -5.23 3.94
C LEU A 15 4.32 -6.25 4.44
N VAL A 16 5.01 -5.98 5.55
CA VAL A 16 5.93 -6.94 6.18
C VAL A 16 5.17 -8.15 6.71
N ALA A 17 4.07 -7.93 7.44
CA ALA A 17 3.25 -9.01 8.00
C ALA A 17 2.61 -9.92 6.91
N ALA A 18 2.33 -9.35 5.75
CA ALA A 18 1.81 -10.06 4.58
C ALA A 18 2.89 -10.63 3.66
N GLU A 19 4.19 -10.46 3.99
CA GLU A 19 5.34 -10.86 3.16
C GLU A 19 5.34 -10.23 1.75
N LEU A 20 4.77 -9.03 1.63
CA LEU A 20 4.63 -8.27 0.38
C LEU A 20 5.65 -7.15 0.23
N ILE A 21 6.38 -6.79 1.29
CA ILE A 21 7.24 -5.60 1.30
C ILE A 21 8.26 -5.58 0.16
N ASP A 22 8.87 -6.72 -0.17
CA ASP A 22 9.86 -6.82 -1.24
C ASP A 22 9.21 -6.81 -2.63
N VAL A 23 8.01 -7.39 -2.75
CA VAL A 23 7.21 -7.37 -3.99
C VAL A 23 6.80 -5.94 -4.32
N VAL A 24 6.28 -5.21 -3.33
CA VAL A 24 5.88 -3.80 -3.48
C VAL A 24 7.09 -2.93 -3.75
N GLY A 25 8.19 -3.12 -3.02
CA GLY A 25 9.44 -2.38 -3.24
C GLY A 25 9.97 -2.57 -4.67
N SER A 26 9.95 -3.80 -5.17
CA SER A 26 10.37 -4.11 -6.54
C SER A 26 9.47 -3.44 -7.59
N TRP A 27 8.14 -3.47 -7.38
CA TRP A 27 7.19 -2.80 -8.27
C TRP A 27 7.39 -1.28 -8.26
N ILE A 28 7.52 -0.66 -7.08
CA ILE A 28 7.83 0.78 -6.94
C ILE A 28 9.12 1.15 -7.66
N GLY A 29 10.14 0.29 -7.62
CA GLY A 29 11.41 0.50 -8.34
C GLY A 29 11.27 0.61 -9.86
N THR A 30 10.16 0.12 -10.44
CA THR A 30 9.85 0.23 -11.87
C THR A 30 9.01 1.47 -12.23
N GLN A 31 8.48 2.18 -11.23
CA GLN A 31 7.66 3.38 -11.43
C GLN A 31 8.55 4.61 -11.69
N ASP A 32 7.94 5.69 -12.18
CA ASP A 32 8.65 6.96 -12.36
C ASP A 32 9.11 7.56 -11.02
N ARG A 33 10.03 8.53 -11.11
CA ARG A 33 10.68 9.08 -9.92
C ARG A 33 9.69 9.78 -8.97
N ALA A 34 8.61 10.37 -9.48
CA ALA A 34 7.64 11.04 -8.61
C ALA A 34 6.87 10.03 -7.76
N VAL A 35 6.47 8.89 -8.34
CA VAL A 35 5.81 7.80 -7.60
C VAL A 35 6.73 7.20 -6.54
N GLN A 36 8.01 6.96 -6.89
CA GLN A 36 8.99 6.47 -5.91
C GLN A 36 9.14 7.42 -4.72
N VAL A 37 9.28 8.72 -4.97
CA VAL A 37 9.40 9.76 -3.94
C VAL A 37 8.13 9.84 -3.10
N ALA A 38 6.94 9.75 -3.72
CA ALA A 38 5.67 9.73 -3.00
C ALA A 38 5.58 8.52 -2.06
N TYR A 39 5.92 7.31 -2.52
CA TYR A 39 5.92 6.11 -1.68
C TYR A 39 6.94 6.18 -0.53
N GLU A 40 8.12 6.75 -0.80
CA GLU A 40 9.20 6.87 0.18
C GLU A 40 8.82 7.84 1.31
N TYR A 41 8.34 9.04 0.96
CA TYR A 41 8.15 10.15 1.89
C TYR A 41 6.70 10.42 2.30
N SER A 42 5.71 9.70 1.75
CA SER A 42 4.34 9.89 2.20
C SER A 42 4.19 9.50 3.68
N GLY A 43 3.51 10.37 4.43
CA GLY A 43 3.13 10.11 5.83
C GLY A 43 1.91 9.20 5.97
N THR A 44 1.09 9.07 4.91
CA THR A 44 -0.17 8.33 4.91
C THR A 44 -0.44 7.70 3.56
N PHE A 45 -1.03 6.51 3.53
CA PHE A 45 -1.48 5.87 2.29
C PHE A 45 -2.99 5.89 2.23
N VAL A 46 -3.54 6.46 1.15
CA VAL A 46 -4.98 6.61 0.96
C VAL A 46 -5.45 5.48 0.06
N ARG A 47 -6.43 4.70 0.52
CA ARG A 47 -6.88 3.47 -0.14
C ARG A 47 -7.28 3.68 -1.61
N TYR A 48 -7.96 4.78 -1.89
CA TYR A 48 -8.52 5.08 -3.21
C TYR A 48 -7.65 6.00 -4.06
N GLU A 49 -6.40 6.28 -3.65
CA GLU A 49 -5.52 7.10 -4.46
C GLU A 49 -5.00 6.33 -5.68
N PRO A 50 -4.76 7.01 -6.82
CA PRO A 50 -4.38 6.35 -8.07
C PRO A 50 -3.14 5.44 -7.97
N MET A 51 -2.13 5.88 -7.19
CA MET A 51 -0.91 5.10 -6.98
C MET A 51 -1.19 3.77 -6.26
N MET A 52 -2.03 3.80 -5.23
CA MET A 52 -2.38 2.60 -4.45
C MET A 52 -3.22 1.64 -5.26
N ALA A 53 -4.23 2.15 -5.97
CA ALA A 53 -5.03 1.34 -6.87
C ALA A 53 -4.17 0.66 -7.94
N ALA A 54 -3.19 1.37 -8.52
CA ALA A 54 -2.26 0.80 -9.49
C ALA A 54 -1.37 -0.30 -8.88
N GLY A 55 -0.84 -0.08 -7.68
CA GLY A 55 0.01 -1.07 -6.98
C GLY A 55 -0.74 -2.36 -6.65
N PHE A 56 -1.95 -2.25 -6.07
CA PHE A 56 -2.78 -3.42 -5.76
C PHE A 56 -3.24 -4.16 -7.02
N ALA A 57 -3.64 -3.43 -8.06
CA ALA A 57 -4.02 -4.04 -9.34
C ALA A 57 -2.85 -4.79 -9.99
N ALA A 58 -1.63 -4.24 -9.94
CA ALA A 58 -0.44 -4.91 -10.45
C ALA A 58 -0.12 -6.22 -9.71
N MET A 59 -0.53 -6.32 -8.44
CA MET A 59 -0.38 -7.51 -7.61
C MET A 59 -1.60 -8.46 -7.68
N GLY A 60 -2.62 -8.11 -8.47
CA GLY A 60 -3.81 -8.94 -8.66
C GLY A 60 -4.78 -8.96 -7.47
N PHE A 61 -4.74 -7.94 -6.61
CA PHE A 61 -5.63 -7.84 -5.46
C PHE A 61 -7.07 -7.58 -5.90
N THR A 62 -8.02 -8.23 -5.23
CA THR A 62 -9.45 -7.90 -5.30
C THR A 62 -9.80 -6.79 -4.31
N ASP A 63 -10.92 -6.11 -4.52
CA ASP A 63 -11.39 -5.05 -3.60
C ASP A 63 -11.51 -5.55 -2.14
N GLN A 64 -11.95 -6.80 -1.96
CA GLN A 64 -12.07 -7.45 -0.66
C GLN A 64 -10.70 -7.70 0.00
N GLN A 65 -9.67 -8.03 -0.78
CA GLN A 65 -8.31 -8.17 -0.26
C GLN A 65 -7.70 -6.82 0.10
N ILE A 66 -8.02 -5.76 -0.66
CA ILE A 66 -7.64 -4.38 -0.31
C ILE A 66 -8.35 -3.96 0.99
N ASP A 67 -9.65 -4.25 1.12
CA ASP A 67 -10.42 -4.02 2.35
C ASP A 67 -9.73 -4.68 3.56
N ALA A 68 -9.45 -5.97 3.44
CA ALA A 68 -8.82 -6.77 4.49
C ALA A 68 -7.42 -6.25 4.83
N PHE A 69 -6.65 -5.83 3.83
CA PHE A 69 -5.33 -5.24 4.02
C PHE A 69 -5.39 -3.97 4.86
N PHE A 70 -6.28 -3.03 4.50
CA PHE A 70 -6.42 -1.75 5.21
C PHE A 70 -6.95 -1.93 6.64
N LEU A 71 -7.88 -2.86 6.85
CA LEU A 71 -8.35 -3.24 8.18
C LEU A 71 -7.21 -3.80 9.04
N ALA A 72 -6.41 -4.73 8.51
CA ALA A 72 -5.30 -5.30 9.25
C ALA A 72 -4.23 -4.24 9.55
N ALA A 73 -3.94 -3.37 8.60
CA ALA A 73 -2.99 -2.27 8.78
C ALA A 73 -3.43 -1.27 9.86
N SER A 74 -4.73 -0.98 10.01
CA SER A 74 -5.18 -0.04 11.05
C SER A 74 -5.00 -0.52 12.49
N GLU A 75 -4.79 -1.82 12.70
CA GLU A 75 -4.56 -2.40 14.02
C GLU A 75 -3.08 -2.35 14.46
N LEU A 76 -2.18 -1.80 13.63
CA LEU A 76 -0.73 -1.69 13.88
C LEU A 76 -0.29 -0.30 14.34
#